data_AF-A0A552UXF9-F1
#
_entry.id   AF-A0A552UXF9-F1
#
_cell.length_a   1.000
_cell.length_b   1.000
_cell.length_c   1.000
_cell.angle_alpha   90.00
_cell.angle_beta   90.00
_cell.angle_gamma   90.00
#
_symmetry.space_group_name_H-M   'P 1'
#
loop_
_entity.id
_entity.type
_entity.pdbx_description
1 polymer ?
#
loop_
_entity_poly.entity_id
_entity_poly.type
_entity_poly.pdbx_seq_one_letter_code
_entity_poly.pdbx_strand_id
1 'polypeptide(L)' 'MEKASIIIKKILVEKNMKQNEVSNYLGISPQNFANKLSRNTFSFDDFSKILDFLGYEIEIIKKSEN' A
#
# COMPACT_ATOMS: atom_id res chain seq x y z
N MET A 1 -4.04 14.98 2.89
CA MET A 1 -3.62 13.89 1.99
C MET A 1 -4.06 12.58 2.60
N GLU A 2 -4.57 11.67 1.77
CA GLU A 2 -4.96 10.34 2.23
C GLU A 2 -3.73 9.53 2.67
N LYS A 3 -3.88 8.66 3.67
CA LYS A 3 -2.78 7.86 4.21
C LYS A 3 -2.54 6.61 3.35
N ALA A 4 -1.27 6.20 3.19
CA ALA A 4 -0.91 4.97 2.50
C ALA A 4 -1.69 3.74 3.00
N SER A 5 -1.86 3.60 4.31
CA SER A 5 -2.61 2.47 4.89
C SER A 5 -4.11 2.45 4.51
N ILE A 6 -4.71 3.61 4.23
CA ILE A 6 -6.11 3.69 3.81
C ILE A 6 -6.22 3.30 2.33
N ILE A 7 -5.31 3.81 1.48
CA ILE A 7 -5.25 3.49 0.06
C ILE A 7 -5.08 1.97 -0.14
N ILE A 8 -4.11 1.35 0.55
CA ILE A 8 -3.87 -0.09 0.48
C ILE A 8 -5.13 -0.88 0.87
N LYS A 9 -5.80 -0.51 1.98
CA LYS A 9 -7.01 -1.21 2.43
C LYS A 9 -8.15 -1.13 1.41
N LYS A 10 -8.36 0.04 0.80
CA LYS A 10 -9.39 0.21 -0.24
C LYS A 10 -9.13 -0.70 -1.42
N ILE A 11 -7.90 -0.73 -1.92
CA ILE A 11 -7.52 -1.58 -3.06
C ILE A 11 -7.68 -3.07 -2.73
N LEU A 12 -7.30 -3.51 -1.52
CA LEU A 12 -7.48 -4.90 -1.11
C LEU A 12 -8.95 -5.31 -1.10
N VAL A 13 -9.85 -4.44 -0.63
CA VAL A 13 -11.29 -4.69 -0.67
C VAL A 13 -11.80 -4.74 -2.11
N GLU A 14 -11.40 -3.78 -2.95
CA GLU A 14 -11.79 -3.69 -4.36
C GLU A 14 -11.38 -4.93 -5.16
N LYS A 15 -10.14 -5.42 -4.94
CA LYS A 15 -9.60 -6.60 -5.63
C LYS A 15 -9.97 -7.93 -4.95
N ASN A 16 -10.69 -7.92 -3.84
CA ASN A 16 -10.95 -9.10 -3.00
C ASN A 16 -9.66 -9.87 -2.62
N MET A 17 -8.59 -9.13 -2.35
CA MET A 17 -7.28 -9.68 -1.97
C MET A 17 -7.09 -9.63 -0.45
N LYS A 18 -6.38 -10.63 0.07
CA LYS A 18 -6.11 -10.76 1.51
C LYS A 18 -4.77 -10.12 1.86
N GLN A 19 -4.69 -9.60 3.09
CA GLN A 19 -3.46 -8.97 3.61
C GLN A 19 -2.25 -9.91 3.63
N ASN A 20 -2.47 -11.22 3.77
CA ASN A 20 -1.39 -12.21 3.80
C ASN A 20 -0.72 -12.38 2.42
N GLU A 21 -1.43 -12.15 1.32
CA GLU A 21 -0.85 -12.19 -0.03
C GLU A 21 0.18 -11.07 -0.20
N VAL A 22 -0.14 -9.87 0.29
CA VAL A 22 0.78 -8.73 0.28
C VAL A 22 1.95 -8.93 1.24
N SER A 23 1.70 -9.45 2.45
CA SER A 23 2.80 -9.71 3.39
C SER A 23 3.79 -10.74 2.85
N ASN A 24 3.27 -11.80 2.18
CA ASN A 24 4.09 -12.81 1.53
C ASN A 24 4.93 -12.21 0.39
N TYR A 25 4.33 -11.37 -0.45
CA TYR A 25 5.05 -10.66 -1.52
C TYR A 25 6.17 -9.77 -0.96
N LEU A 26 5.90 -9.07 0.15
CA LEU A 26 6.90 -8.23 0.83
C LEU A 26 7.94 -9.03 1.64
N GLY A 27 7.80 -10.36 1.76
CA GLY A 27 8.69 -11.19 2.57
C GLY A 27 8.62 -10.90 4.07
N ILE A 28 7.50 -10.36 4.57
CA ILE A 28 7.29 -10.05 5.99
C ILE A 28 6.15 -10.88 6.58
N SER A 29 6.14 -11.01 7.90
CA SER A 29 5.04 -11.72 8.58
C SER A 29 3.71 -10.97 8.44
N PRO A 30 2.56 -11.68 8.43
CA PRO A 30 1.24 -11.04 8.44
C PRO A 30 1.04 -10.07 9.60
N GLN A 31 1.59 -10.38 10.79
CA GLN A 31 1.53 -9.49 11.95
C GLN A 31 2.32 -8.20 11.74
N ASN A 32 3.49 -8.28 11.11
CA ASN A 32 4.27 -7.08 10.76
C ASN A 32 3.47 -6.19 9.79
N PHE A 33 2.90 -6.79 8.74
CA PHE A 33 2.07 -6.05 7.79
C PHE A 33 0.82 -5.42 8.45
N ALA A 34 0.12 -6.17 9.30
CA ALA A 34 -1.03 -5.65 10.06
C ALA A 34 -0.64 -4.48 10.98
N ASN A 35 0.53 -4.56 11.62
CA ASN A 35 1.08 -3.47 12.43
C ASN A 35 1.43 -2.25 11.56
N LYS A 36 2.01 -2.44 10.37
CA LYS A 36 2.26 -1.34 9.43
C LYS A 36 0.95 -0.69 8.95
N LEU A 37 -0.08 -1.48 8.68
CA LEU A 37 -1.41 -0.98 8.30
C LEU A 37 -2.07 -0.16 9.43
N SER A 38 -1.97 -0.60 10.68
CA SER A 38 -2.58 0.10 11.81
C SER A 38 -1.82 1.38 12.17
N ARG A 39 -0.48 1.34 12.12
CA ARG A 39 0.40 2.47 12.48
C ARG A 39 0.70 3.42 11.33
N ASN A 40 0.34 3.04 10.09
CA ASN A 40 0.68 3.76 8.87
C ASN A 40 2.19 4.03 8.73
N THR A 41 3.00 2.99 8.92
CA THR A 41 4.47 3.06 8.90
C THR A 41 5.06 2.38 7.65
N PHE A 42 4.46 2.67 6.49
CA PHE A 42 4.98 2.23 5.19
C PHE A 42 6.00 3.26 4.69
N SER A 43 7.18 2.78 4.28
CA SER A 43 8.10 3.61 3.49
C SER A 43 7.52 3.83 2.09
N PHE A 44 8.10 4.77 1.35
CA PHE A 44 7.75 4.96 -0.07
C PHE A 44 8.03 3.69 -0.90
N ASP A 45 9.14 3.01 -0.62
CA ASP A 45 9.51 1.74 -1.28
C ASP A 45 8.51 0.63 -0.96
N ASP A 46 8.09 0.48 0.31
CA ASP A 46 7.04 -0.47 0.68
C ASP A 46 5.77 -0.18 -0.12
N PHE A 47 5.34 1.09 -0.13
CA PHE A 47 4.11 1.50 -0.78
C PHE A 47 4.16 1.28 -2.30
N SER A 48 5.28 1.61 -2.93
CA SER A 48 5.49 1.42 -4.37
C SER A 48 5.43 -0.06 -4.76
N LYS A 49 6.11 -0.92 -4.01
CA LYS A 49 6.08 -2.38 -4.22
C LYS A 49 4.69 -2.96 -4.04
N ILE A 50 3.95 -2.50 -3.02
CA ILE A 50 2.57 -2.94 -2.79
C ILE A 50 1.68 -2.53 -3.95
N LEU A 51 1.77 -1.28 -4.43
CA LEU A 51 0.93 -0.80 -5.53
C LEU A 51 1.24 -1.54 -6.84
N ASP A 52 2.52 -1.73 -7.16
CA ASP A 52 2.96 -2.51 -8.33
C ASP A 52 2.40 -3.94 -8.29
N PHE A 53 2.56 -4.64 -7.16
CA PHE A 53 1.97 -5.97 -6.95
C PHE A 53 0.44 -6.00 -7.11
N LEU A 54 -0.24 -4.93 -6.69
CA LEU A 54 -1.68 -4.80 -6.82
C LEU A 54 -2.12 -4.31 -8.22
N GLY A 55 -1.18 -4.07 -9.14
CA GLY A 55 -1.45 -3.63 -10.51
C GLY A 55 -1.75 -2.14 -10.65
N TYR A 56 -1.14 -1.31 -9.81
CA TYR A 56 -1.24 0.16 -9.84
C TYR A 56 0.14 0.79 -10.05
N GLU A 57 0.15 1.95 -10.70
CA GLU A 57 1.35 2.77 -10.89
C GLU A 57 1.30 4.02 -10.00
N ILE A 58 2.47 4.54 -9.60
CA ILE A 58 2.60 5.82 -8.89
C ILE A 58 3.07 6.89 -9.87
N GLU A 59 2.34 7.99 -9.95
CA GLU A 59 2.73 9.18 -10.71
C GLU A 59 2.95 10.38 -9.77
N ILE A 60 3.98 11.18 -10.06
CA ILE A 60 4.27 12.44 -9.36
C ILE A 60 3.92 13.59 -10.31
N ILE A 61 2.82 14.28 -10.02
CA ILE A 61 2.32 15.38 -10.85
C ILE A 61 2.60 16.71 -10.14
N LYS A 62 3.24 17.65 -10.85
CA LYS A 62 3.41 19.03 -10.36
C LYS A 62 2.02 19.66 -10.27
N LYS A 63 1.67 20.23 -9.10
CA LYS A 63 0.43 21.01 -8.97
C LYS A 63 0.48 22.19 -9.93
N SER A 64 -0.55 22.36 -10.74
CA SER A 64 -0.73 23.56 -11.55
C SER A 64 -0.78 24.77 -10.62
N GLU A 65 0.13 25.71 -10.81
CA GLU A 65 0.11 27.01 -10.14
C GLU A 65 -0.96 27.85 -10.83
N ASN A 66 -2.06 28.15 -10.13
CA ASN A 66 -3.00 29.23 -10.48
C ASN A 66 -2.67 30.45 -9.62
#